data_AF-A0A1Q9SBN8-F1
#
_entry.id   AF-A0A1Q9SBN8-F1
#
_cell.length_a   1.000
_cell.length_b   1.000
_cell.length_c   1.000
_cell.angle_alpha   90.00
_cell.angle_beta   90.00
_cell.angle_gamma   90.00
#
_symmetry.space_group_name_H-M   'P 1'
#
loop_
_entity.id
_entity.type
_entity.pdbx_description
1 polymer ?
#
loop_
_entity_poly.entity_id
_entity_poly.type
_entity_poly.pdbx_seq_one_letter_code
_entity_poly.pdbx_strand_id
1 'polypeptide(L)'
;MDMPLGAARGGSGATRLELAHVTVTSSDGAVGTGFSYALGPGMEAAVALLEALHVPALRGLDPIDWDRVWYSMGEQTHRLGTGVPLLATSAVDIAIWDLRAVQAGLPLFRLLGAQREQVPVYGSGRATHAMSTEQLVEGALSYLAEGYRSVKLRAGVHPPATDLARVAAVRDAVGPEVGIMVDANERLDLPSAQWLAPRLADLGVSWFEEPLPSRHLEAYRTLAAAGGPPIAVGEHLLGVSSYVPFTTAAPVWMPDAPLAGGVSEFLRIAALAEAHGTTVTPHFLPELHVHLVAAARPATWLEHFPLLDDLLGEVLAPVDGMVAPPERRDTGWCGTPTPSRGSPCGPSRPRQPAPDRQSMSLAVLSTTMLSSRTNSARSRSLSAWTRCSLTACAAGTASRSVSTPWSVRRRRLRRPSPASRTHSSSRRAVSRRTISAVVERSMPASSPNIRWSIPGFCSRMLSTANCADVRSPGTVRDHVSRCACCSLRRRCPGATRSSKGSATVPGPGSDPMARSMDTTTV
;
A
#
# COMPACT_ATOMS: atom_id res chain seq x y z
N MET A 1 18.64 5.06 -7.31
CA MET A 1 19.10 4.33 -8.51
C MET A 1 18.17 4.66 -9.66
N ASP A 2 18.72 4.89 -10.85
CA ASP A 2 17.99 5.21 -12.07
C ASP A 2 18.14 4.05 -13.06
N MET A 3 17.03 3.51 -13.54
CA MET A 3 17.00 2.35 -14.43
C MET A 3 16.28 2.66 -15.74
N PRO A 4 16.97 2.64 -16.89
CA PRO A 4 16.30 2.68 -18.17
C PRO A 4 15.59 1.34 -18.43
N LEU A 5 14.30 1.40 -18.80
CA LEU A 5 13.50 0.21 -19.14
C LEU A 5 13.54 -0.10 -20.65
N GLY A 6 14.18 0.77 -21.43
CA GLY A 6 14.21 0.70 -22.89
C GLY A 6 12.88 1.13 -23.48
N ALA A 7 12.14 0.19 -24.07
CA ALA A 7 10.79 0.45 -24.56
C ALA A 7 9.78 0.57 -23.41
N ALA A 8 8.67 1.28 -23.64
CA ALA A 8 7.56 1.35 -22.69
C ALA A 8 7.06 -0.06 -22.33
N ARG A 9 7.09 -0.40 -21.04
CA ARG A 9 6.59 -1.68 -20.51
C ARG A 9 5.34 -1.45 -19.65
N GLY A 10 4.41 -2.41 -19.69
CA GLY A 10 3.16 -2.36 -18.91
C GLY A 10 2.16 -1.28 -19.34
N GLY A 11 1.19 -0.99 -18.46
CA GLY A 11 0.12 0.00 -18.68
C GLY A 11 0.53 1.46 -18.43
N SER A 12 1.58 1.70 -17.63
CA SER A 12 2.05 3.06 -17.30
C SER A 12 2.74 3.78 -18.46
N GLY A 13 3.25 3.04 -19.44
CA GLY A 13 4.06 3.60 -20.52
C GLY A 13 5.44 4.10 -20.08
N ALA A 14 5.83 3.83 -18.83
CA ALA A 14 7.09 4.31 -18.27
C ALA A 14 8.30 3.69 -19.00
N THR A 15 9.27 4.53 -19.32
CA THR A 15 10.55 4.15 -19.95
C THR A 15 11.72 4.15 -18.96
N ARG A 16 11.45 4.56 -17.71
CA ARG A 16 12.41 4.71 -16.63
C ARG A 16 11.76 4.31 -15.31
N LEU A 17 12.54 3.66 -14.45
CA LEU A 17 12.19 3.38 -13.06
C LEU A 17 13.23 4.04 -12.15
N GLU A 18 12.79 4.83 -11.18
CA GLU A 18 13.64 5.33 -10.11
C GLU A 18 13.38 4.54 -8.83
N LEU A 19 14.46 4.14 -8.14
CA LEU A 19 14.41 3.42 -6.86
C LEU A 19 15.10 4.24 -5.78
N ALA A 20 14.43 4.43 -4.63
CA ALA A 20 15.06 4.87 -3.40
C ALA A 20 15.36 3.64 -2.52
N HIS A 21 16.64 3.38 -2.29
CA HIS A 21 17.11 2.25 -1.50
C HIS A 21 17.53 2.73 -0.10
N VAL A 22 17.15 1.96 0.92
CA VAL A 22 17.46 2.22 2.32
C VAL A 22 18.15 1.00 2.92
N THR A 23 19.30 1.24 3.56
CA THR A 23 20.02 0.24 4.35
C THR A 23 19.97 0.61 5.82
N VAL A 24 19.54 -0.33 6.65
CA VAL A 24 19.41 -0.22 8.10
C VAL A 24 20.35 -1.23 8.74
N THR A 25 21.26 -0.76 9.58
CA THR A 25 22.22 -1.59 10.31
C THR A 25 21.89 -1.54 11.80
N SER A 26 21.71 -2.68 12.43
CA SER A 26 21.56 -2.76 13.89
C SER A 26 22.89 -2.80 14.61
N SER A 27 22.88 -2.47 15.91
CA SER A 27 24.05 -2.46 16.78
C SER A 27 24.79 -3.81 16.92
N ASP A 28 24.14 -4.92 16.56
CA ASP A 28 24.73 -6.27 16.50
C ASP A 28 25.31 -6.61 15.11
N GLY A 29 25.33 -5.66 14.18
CA GLY A 29 25.89 -5.79 12.84
C GLY A 29 24.97 -6.44 11.81
N ALA A 30 23.74 -6.82 12.18
CA ALA A 30 22.76 -7.27 11.19
C ALA A 30 22.32 -6.09 10.30
N VAL A 31 22.04 -6.40 9.03
CA VAL A 31 21.72 -5.40 8.00
C VAL A 31 20.40 -5.80 7.34
N GLY A 32 19.47 -4.86 7.28
CA GLY A 32 18.24 -4.96 6.50
C GLY A 32 18.22 -3.93 5.38
N THR A 33 17.56 -4.28 4.29
CA THR A 33 17.43 -3.47 3.08
C THR A 33 15.99 -3.33 2.65
N GLY A 34 15.63 -2.17 2.13
CA GLY A 34 14.29 -1.89 1.64
C GLY A 34 14.29 -0.81 0.58
N PHE A 35 13.17 -0.65 -0.10
CA PHE A 35 13.07 0.30 -1.19
C PHE A 35 11.65 0.80 -1.43
N SER A 36 11.56 1.93 -2.11
CA SER A 36 10.37 2.42 -2.79
C SER A 36 10.75 2.83 -4.20
N TYR A 37 9.77 3.02 -5.09
CA TYR A 37 10.02 3.35 -6.48
C TYR A 37 9.08 4.42 -7.04
N ALA A 38 9.45 4.97 -8.19
CA ALA A 38 8.58 5.75 -9.06
C ALA A 38 8.74 5.28 -10.50
N LEU A 39 7.61 5.21 -11.23
CA LEU A 39 7.58 5.00 -12.67
C LEU A 39 7.82 6.34 -13.36
N GLY A 40 9.08 6.64 -13.66
CA GLY A 40 9.54 7.94 -14.11
C GLY A 40 10.27 8.73 -13.01
N PRO A 41 10.43 10.05 -13.18
CA PRO A 41 11.12 10.89 -12.20
C PRO A 41 10.25 11.15 -10.96
N GLY A 42 10.88 11.23 -9.79
CA GLY A 42 10.22 11.73 -8.58
C GLY A 42 10.78 11.20 -7.27
N MET A 43 11.63 10.17 -7.30
CA MET A 43 12.15 9.57 -6.06
C MET A 43 13.13 10.46 -5.31
N GLU A 44 13.68 11.49 -5.95
CA GLU A 44 14.52 12.49 -5.28
C GLU A 44 13.78 13.18 -4.12
N ALA A 45 12.47 13.43 -4.26
CA ALA A 45 11.68 14.03 -3.18
C ALA A 45 11.56 13.09 -1.97
N ALA A 46 11.38 11.78 -2.20
CA ALA A 46 11.34 10.78 -1.14
C ALA A 46 12.73 10.62 -0.48
N VAL A 47 13.81 10.64 -1.26
CA VAL A 47 15.19 10.60 -0.76
C VAL A 47 15.50 11.80 0.14
N ALA A 48 15.12 13.01 -0.26
CA ALA A 48 15.30 14.21 0.55
C ALA A 48 14.55 14.11 1.89
N LEU A 49 13.33 13.54 1.86
CA LEU A 49 12.54 13.32 3.07
C LEU A 49 13.17 12.27 3.99
N LEU A 50 13.66 11.16 3.42
CA LEU A 50 14.39 10.12 4.14
C LEU A 50 15.60 10.70 4.89
N GLU A 51 16.42 11.47 4.19
CA GLU A 51 17.63 12.09 4.74
C GLU A 51 17.31 13.12 5.84
N ALA A 52 16.28 13.94 5.62
CA ALA A 52 15.95 15.05 6.51
C ALA A 52 15.16 14.64 7.76
N LEU A 53 14.28 13.64 7.65
CA LEU A 53 13.30 13.29 8.69
C LEU A 53 13.46 11.86 9.18
N HIS A 54 13.25 10.87 8.30
CA HIS A 54 13.15 9.47 8.71
C HIS A 54 14.46 8.92 9.27
N VAL A 55 15.60 9.14 8.61
CA VAL A 55 16.89 8.63 9.09
C VAL A 55 17.25 9.16 10.49
N PRO A 56 17.12 10.49 10.78
CA PRO A 56 17.23 11.00 12.13
C PRO A 56 16.26 10.34 13.12
N ALA A 57 15.01 10.11 12.72
CA ALA A 57 13.97 9.49 13.56
C ALA A 57 14.30 8.06 14.00
N LEU A 58 15.00 7.31 13.14
CA LEU A 58 15.32 5.90 13.38
C LEU A 58 16.41 5.69 14.45
N ARG A 59 17.21 6.72 14.74
CA ARG A 59 18.37 6.57 15.62
C ARG A 59 17.94 6.21 17.04
N GLY A 60 18.50 5.10 17.55
CA GLY A 60 18.23 4.63 18.90
C GLY A 60 16.90 3.89 19.07
N LEU A 61 16.12 3.73 18.00
CA LEU A 61 14.94 2.87 18.01
C LEU A 61 15.34 1.40 17.87
N ASP A 62 14.56 0.53 18.50
CA ASP A 62 14.73 -0.91 18.42
C ASP A 62 13.89 -1.47 17.25
N PRO A 63 14.47 -2.25 16.31
CA PRO A 63 13.73 -2.85 15.21
C PRO A 63 12.55 -3.71 15.67
N ILE A 64 12.57 -4.24 16.90
CA ILE A 64 11.46 -5.02 17.44
C ILE A 64 10.19 -4.17 17.64
N ASP A 65 10.36 -2.85 17.81
CA ASP A 65 9.29 -1.87 17.97
C ASP A 65 8.83 -1.30 16.61
N TRP A 66 8.91 -2.11 15.54
CA TRP A 66 8.61 -1.74 14.15
C TRP A 66 7.33 -0.92 13.98
N ASP A 67 6.25 -1.28 14.70
CA ASP A 67 4.96 -0.60 14.62
C ASP A 67 5.06 0.84 15.15
N ARG A 68 5.78 1.02 16.27
CA ARG A 68 6.08 2.35 16.83
C ARG A 68 6.97 3.15 15.89
N VAL A 69 7.95 2.50 15.26
CA VAL A 69 8.82 3.14 14.27
C VAL A 69 7.99 3.69 13.11
N TRP A 70 7.08 2.87 12.57
CA TRP A 70 6.18 3.25 11.49
C TRP A 70 5.36 4.51 11.83
N TYR A 71 4.67 4.53 12.97
CA TYR A 71 3.87 5.68 13.39
C TYR A 71 4.73 6.92 13.69
N SER A 72 5.93 6.74 14.25
CA SER A 72 6.83 7.87 14.53
C SER A 72 7.26 8.61 13.27
N MET A 73 7.44 7.91 12.14
CA MET A 73 7.71 8.53 10.84
C MET A 73 6.49 9.30 10.33
N GLY A 74 5.29 8.73 10.47
CA GLY A 74 4.04 9.39 10.09
C GLY A 74 3.76 10.67 10.89
N GLU A 75 4.09 10.71 12.19
CA GLU A 75 3.96 11.91 13.02
C GLU A 75 4.82 13.07 12.52
N GLN A 76 6.02 12.78 12.00
CA GLN A 76 6.92 13.81 11.46
C GLN A 76 6.43 14.40 10.14
N THR A 77 5.67 13.62 9.37
CA THR A 77 5.19 14.01 8.04
C THR A 77 3.70 14.29 7.98
N HIS A 78 2.98 14.31 9.11
CA HIS A 78 1.51 14.44 9.12
C HIS A 78 1.00 15.67 8.36
N ARG A 79 1.74 16.80 8.38
CA ARG A 79 1.37 18.03 7.65
C ARG A 79 1.72 18.00 6.17
N LEU A 80 2.45 17.00 5.72
CA LEU A 80 2.87 16.80 4.32
C LEU A 80 1.92 15.86 3.56
N GLY A 81 1.03 15.15 4.26
CA GLY A 81 0.06 14.22 3.66
C GLY A 81 0.64 12.83 3.32
N THR A 82 -0.14 12.03 2.58
CA THR A 82 0.07 10.60 2.32
C THR A 82 0.87 10.23 1.06
N GLY A 83 1.32 11.19 0.24
CA GLY A 83 2.03 10.91 -1.02
C GLY A 83 3.51 10.52 -0.84
N VAL A 84 4.42 11.38 -1.30
CA VAL A 84 5.88 11.21 -1.16
C VAL A 84 6.33 10.78 0.25
N PRO A 85 5.75 11.30 1.36
CA PRO A 85 6.10 10.81 2.69
C PRO A 85 5.87 9.32 2.91
N LEU A 86 4.79 8.76 2.37
CA LEU A 86 4.49 7.35 2.52
C LEU A 86 5.45 6.48 1.72
N LEU A 87 5.88 6.92 0.52
CA LEU A 87 6.93 6.26 -0.25
C LEU A 87 8.24 6.13 0.55
N ALA A 88 8.65 7.22 1.22
CA ALA A 88 9.80 7.20 2.13
C ALA A 88 9.59 6.23 3.30
N THR A 89 8.40 6.26 3.92
CA THR A 89 8.03 5.32 4.99
C THR A 89 8.10 3.86 4.53
N SER A 90 7.60 3.53 3.35
CA SER A 90 7.63 2.17 2.79
C SER A 90 9.06 1.64 2.70
N ALA A 91 9.99 2.42 2.16
CA ALA A 91 11.38 2.00 2.00
C ALA A 91 12.04 1.64 3.33
N VAL A 92 11.77 2.43 4.38
CA VAL A 92 12.27 2.18 5.73
C VAL A 92 11.57 0.98 6.37
N ASP A 93 10.25 0.88 6.26
CA ASP A 93 9.47 -0.22 6.83
C ASP A 93 9.92 -1.58 6.27
N ILE A 94 10.09 -1.67 4.95
CA ILE A 94 10.61 -2.87 4.29
C ILE A 94 12.02 -3.20 4.82
N ALA A 95 12.91 -2.21 4.98
CA ALA A 95 14.25 -2.43 5.53
C ALA A 95 14.24 -2.95 6.97
N ILE A 96 13.27 -2.50 7.79
CA ILE A 96 13.10 -2.99 9.16
C ILE A 96 12.58 -4.43 9.17
N TRP A 97 11.63 -4.77 8.29
CA TRP A 97 11.15 -6.15 8.17
C TRP A 97 12.22 -7.11 7.62
N ASP A 98 13.03 -6.65 6.68
CA ASP A 98 14.21 -7.37 6.18
C ASP A 98 15.20 -7.64 7.31
N LEU A 99 15.54 -6.61 8.09
CA LEU A 99 16.42 -6.74 9.25
C LEU A 99 15.90 -7.77 10.26
N ARG A 100 14.59 -7.77 10.51
CA ARG A 100 13.94 -8.72 11.42
C ARG A 100 13.99 -10.15 10.90
N ALA A 101 13.76 -10.36 9.60
CA ALA A 101 13.91 -11.66 8.95
C ALA A 101 15.34 -12.19 9.09
N VAL A 102 16.34 -11.33 8.84
CA VAL A 102 17.76 -11.64 9.01
C VAL A 102 18.08 -12.02 10.45
N GLN A 103 17.66 -11.21 11.42
CA GLN A 103 17.91 -11.46 12.85
C GLN A 103 17.20 -12.72 13.37
N ALA A 104 16.01 -13.03 12.84
CA ALA A 104 15.28 -14.26 13.17
C ALA A 104 15.88 -15.50 12.46
N GLY A 105 16.70 -15.29 11.43
CA GLY A 105 17.21 -16.36 10.58
C GLY A 105 16.11 -17.07 9.79
N LEU A 106 15.04 -16.35 9.43
CA LEU A 106 13.86 -16.87 8.73
C LEU A 106 13.63 -16.08 7.44
N PRO A 107 13.10 -16.69 6.37
CA PRO A 107 12.58 -15.93 5.24
C PRO A 107 11.34 -15.13 5.67
N LEU A 108 11.08 -13.98 5.02
CA LEU A 108 10.04 -13.05 5.46
C LEU A 108 8.67 -13.74 5.59
N PHE A 109 8.25 -14.55 4.61
CA PHE A 109 6.94 -15.21 4.65
C PHE A 109 6.76 -16.15 5.86
N ARG A 110 7.83 -16.81 6.31
CA ARG A 110 7.80 -17.66 7.52
C ARG A 110 7.72 -16.80 8.77
N LEU A 111 8.50 -15.72 8.83
CA LEU A 111 8.45 -14.76 9.94
C LEU A 111 7.04 -14.18 10.10
N LEU A 112 6.35 -13.94 8.99
CA LEU A 112 4.97 -13.41 8.95
C LEU A 112 3.89 -14.43 9.29
N GLY A 113 4.20 -15.73 9.36
CA GLY A 113 3.22 -16.77 9.61
C GLY A 113 2.51 -17.24 8.33
N ALA A 114 3.31 -17.72 7.36
CA ALA A 114 2.87 -18.30 6.10
C ALA A 114 1.57 -19.14 6.20
N GLN A 115 0.62 -18.84 5.33
CA GLN A 115 -0.64 -19.57 5.16
C GLN A 115 -0.55 -20.62 4.04
N ARG A 116 0.47 -20.51 3.18
CA ARG A 116 0.69 -21.36 2.02
C ARG A 116 2.17 -21.39 1.64
N GLU A 117 2.58 -22.49 1.02
CA GLU A 117 3.96 -22.75 0.55
C GLU A 117 4.20 -22.21 -0.87
N GLN A 118 3.14 -22.09 -1.66
CA GLN A 118 3.17 -21.61 -3.04
C GLN A 118 1.97 -20.70 -3.28
N VAL A 119 2.12 -19.75 -4.19
CA VAL A 119 1.11 -18.76 -4.53
C VAL A 119 0.76 -18.83 -6.02
N PRO A 120 -0.53 -18.72 -6.39
CA PRO A 120 -0.94 -18.57 -7.78
C PRO A 120 -0.34 -17.32 -8.41
N VAL A 121 -0.01 -17.39 -9.70
CA VAL A 121 0.64 -16.30 -10.42
C VAL A 121 -0.02 -16.01 -11.77
N TYR A 122 0.00 -14.74 -12.17
CA TYR A 122 -0.43 -14.33 -13.50
C TYR A 122 0.60 -13.48 -14.22
N GLY A 123 0.64 -13.61 -15.56
CA GLY A 123 1.54 -12.85 -16.41
C GLY A 123 0.97 -11.47 -16.75
N SER A 124 1.70 -10.40 -16.43
CA SER A 124 1.25 -9.01 -16.67
C SER A 124 2.19 -8.17 -17.54
N GLY A 125 3.45 -8.60 -17.68
CA GLY A 125 4.51 -7.85 -18.36
C GLY A 125 4.52 -7.84 -19.89
N ARG A 126 3.68 -8.64 -20.57
CA ARG A 126 3.72 -8.83 -22.05
C ARG A 126 2.53 -8.22 -22.78
N ALA A 127 1.79 -7.32 -22.13
CA ALA A 127 0.68 -6.59 -22.73
C ALA A 127 0.86 -5.09 -22.52
N THR A 128 0.90 -4.31 -23.61
CA THR A 128 0.92 -2.85 -23.60
C THR A 128 -0.12 -2.30 -24.57
N HIS A 129 -0.51 -1.03 -24.41
CA HIS A 129 -1.51 -0.38 -25.29
C HIS A 129 -1.04 -0.26 -26.75
N ALA A 130 0.27 -0.23 -26.99
CA ALA A 130 0.87 -0.03 -28.30
C ALA A 130 0.93 -1.31 -29.15
N MET A 131 0.77 -2.49 -28.55
CA MET A 131 0.82 -3.77 -29.26
C MET A 131 -0.39 -3.97 -30.17
N SER A 132 -0.21 -4.69 -31.28
CA SER A 132 -1.31 -5.19 -32.11
C SER A 132 -2.06 -6.34 -31.41
N THR A 133 -3.24 -6.70 -31.92
CA THR A 133 -4.00 -7.84 -31.39
C THR A 133 -3.21 -9.15 -31.51
N GLU A 134 -2.51 -9.34 -32.62
CA GLU A 134 -1.69 -10.53 -32.90
C GLU A 134 -0.55 -10.64 -31.88
N GLN A 135 0.11 -9.52 -31.57
CA GLN A 135 1.17 -9.47 -30.57
C GLN A 135 0.64 -9.78 -29.15
N LEU A 136 -0.58 -9.34 -28.82
CA LEU A 136 -1.21 -9.69 -27.54
C LEU A 136 -1.52 -11.19 -27.45
N VAL A 137 -2.01 -11.79 -28.54
CA VAL A 137 -2.26 -13.23 -28.62
C VAL A 137 -0.97 -14.01 -28.45
N GLU A 138 0.08 -13.65 -29.19
CA GLU A 138 1.40 -14.27 -29.07
C GLU A 138 1.96 -14.14 -27.65
N GLY A 139 1.88 -12.94 -27.06
CA GLY A 139 2.28 -12.69 -25.69
C GLY A 139 1.54 -13.57 -24.67
N ALA A 140 0.23 -13.73 -24.82
CA ALA A 140 -0.56 -14.59 -23.95
C ALA A 140 -0.21 -16.07 -24.10
N LEU A 141 -0.07 -16.57 -25.33
CA LEU A 141 0.33 -17.97 -25.59
C LEU A 141 1.74 -18.26 -25.07
N SER A 142 2.65 -17.30 -25.16
CA SER A 142 4.01 -17.45 -24.62
C SER A 142 4.03 -17.60 -23.09
N TYR A 143 3.12 -16.94 -22.37
CA TYR A 143 2.96 -17.18 -20.93
C TYR A 143 2.45 -18.59 -20.65
N LEU A 144 1.50 -19.11 -21.43
CA LEU A 144 1.02 -20.49 -21.23
C LEU A 144 2.12 -21.51 -21.49
N ALA A 145 2.96 -21.29 -22.51
CA ALA A 145 4.12 -22.14 -22.80
C ALA A 145 5.15 -22.15 -21.65
N GLU A 146 5.22 -21.07 -20.88
CA GLU A 146 6.05 -20.96 -19.66
C GLU A 146 5.36 -21.46 -18.40
N GLY A 147 4.18 -22.08 -18.52
CA GLY A 147 3.50 -22.72 -17.41
C GLY A 147 2.54 -21.81 -16.64
N TYR A 148 2.27 -20.59 -17.09
CA TYR A 148 1.23 -19.75 -16.47
C TYR A 148 -0.15 -20.34 -16.78
N ARG A 149 -1.15 -19.94 -15.97
CA ARG A 149 -2.55 -20.29 -16.19
C ARG A 149 -3.45 -19.07 -16.35
N SER A 150 -2.85 -17.87 -16.28
CA SER A 150 -3.59 -16.62 -16.34
C SER A 150 -2.73 -15.46 -16.82
N VAL A 151 -3.37 -14.49 -17.48
CA VAL A 151 -2.73 -13.31 -18.08
C VAL A 151 -3.55 -12.04 -17.81
N LYS A 152 -2.87 -10.89 -17.75
CA LYS A 152 -3.51 -9.58 -17.65
C LYS A 152 -3.30 -8.77 -18.94
N LEU A 153 -4.39 -8.25 -19.49
CA LEU A 153 -4.44 -7.41 -20.68
C LEU A 153 -4.70 -5.95 -20.29
N ARG A 154 -4.45 -5.03 -21.22
CA ARG A 154 -4.65 -3.59 -21.04
C ARG A 154 -5.83 -3.09 -21.88
N ALA A 155 -6.59 -2.13 -21.34
CA ALA A 155 -7.71 -1.44 -21.98
C ALA A 155 -7.67 0.06 -21.67
N GLY A 156 -8.61 0.84 -22.20
CA GLY A 156 -8.82 2.25 -21.83
C GLY A 156 -8.06 3.27 -22.67
N VAL A 157 -7.22 2.85 -23.61
CA VAL A 157 -6.58 3.75 -24.59
C VAL A 157 -7.31 3.75 -25.93
N HIS A 158 -7.85 2.60 -26.34
CA HIS A 158 -8.61 2.48 -27.57
C HIS A 158 -10.09 2.70 -27.30
N PRO A 159 -10.92 2.92 -28.34
CA PRO A 159 -12.37 2.87 -28.16
C PRO A 159 -12.79 1.56 -27.48
N PRO A 160 -13.77 1.55 -26.55
CA PRO A 160 -14.14 0.35 -25.78
C PRO A 160 -14.45 -0.89 -26.63
N ALA A 161 -15.05 -0.71 -27.82
CA ALA A 161 -15.31 -1.80 -28.75
C ALA A 161 -14.01 -2.44 -29.31
N THR A 162 -12.98 -1.63 -29.52
CA THR A 162 -11.67 -2.10 -29.97
C THR A 162 -10.96 -2.89 -28.86
N ASP A 163 -10.98 -2.38 -27.62
CA ASP A 163 -10.40 -3.10 -26.47
C ASP A 163 -11.12 -4.43 -26.22
N LEU A 164 -12.47 -4.44 -26.30
CA LEU A 164 -13.24 -5.67 -26.20
C LEU A 164 -12.85 -6.69 -27.28
N ALA A 165 -12.71 -6.26 -28.54
CA ALA A 165 -12.31 -7.16 -29.63
C ALA A 165 -10.91 -7.75 -29.42
N ARG A 166 -9.98 -6.96 -28.85
CA ARG A 166 -8.63 -7.42 -28.48
C ARG A 166 -8.68 -8.48 -27.38
N VAL A 167 -9.51 -8.27 -26.34
CA VAL A 167 -9.71 -9.24 -25.26
C VAL A 167 -10.36 -10.53 -25.79
N ALA A 168 -11.37 -10.41 -26.66
CA ALA A 168 -12.03 -11.56 -27.29
C ALA A 168 -11.06 -12.40 -28.12
N ALA A 169 -10.20 -11.77 -28.93
CA ALA A 169 -9.19 -12.48 -29.70
C ALA A 169 -8.20 -13.26 -28.83
N VAL A 170 -7.78 -12.69 -27.70
CA VAL A 170 -6.94 -13.41 -26.73
C VAL A 170 -7.71 -14.57 -26.11
N ARG A 171 -8.95 -14.36 -25.66
CA ARG A 171 -9.83 -15.41 -25.10
C ARG A 171 -9.98 -16.58 -26.07
N ASP A 172 -10.27 -16.31 -27.34
CA ASP A 172 -10.42 -17.35 -28.38
C ASP A 172 -9.13 -18.16 -28.54
N ALA A 173 -7.96 -17.52 -28.46
CA ALA A 173 -6.68 -18.18 -28.62
C ALA A 173 -6.25 -19.00 -27.40
N VAL A 174 -6.50 -18.52 -26.18
CA VAL A 174 -6.05 -19.19 -24.94
C VAL A 174 -7.05 -20.24 -24.41
N GLY A 175 -8.29 -20.22 -24.90
CA GLY A 175 -9.35 -21.12 -24.49
C GLY A 175 -10.08 -20.68 -23.21
N PRO A 176 -11.13 -21.40 -22.78
CA PRO A 176 -12.04 -20.94 -21.73
C PRO A 176 -11.48 -21.04 -20.30
N GLU A 177 -10.53 -21.94 -20.05
CA GLU A 177 -10.03 -22.23 -18.69
C GLU A 177 -8.95 -21.26 -18.21
N VAL A 178 -8.33 -20.50 -19.12
CA VAL A 178 -7.24 -19.57 -18.78
C VAL A 178 -7.82 -18.32 -18.13
N GLY A 179 -7.27 -17.90 -16.99
CA GLY A 179 -7.67 -16.65 -16.34
C GLY A 179 -7.29 -15.43 -17.19
N ILE A 180 -8.23 -14.52 -17.43
CA ILE A 180 -7.95 -13.25 -18.10
C ILE A 180 -8.37 -12.11 -17.20
N MET A 181 -7.46 -11.19 -16.96
CA MET A 181 -7.73 -9.93 -16.27
C MET A 181 -7.58 -8.78 -17.25
N VAL A 182 -8.33 -7.71 -17.01
CA VAL A 182 -8.30 -6.51 -17.86
C VAL A 182 -8.11 -5.30 -16.98
N ASP A 183 -7.12 -4.48 -17.32
CA ASP A 183 -6.74 -3.29 -16.58
C ASP A 183 -6.82 -2.04 -17.47
N ALA A 184 -7.53 -1.01 -17.00
CA ALA A 184 -7.68 0.26 -17.70
C ALA A 184 -6.78 1.40 -17.17
N ASN A 185 -6.05 1.19 -16.08
CA ASN A 185 -5.27 2.17 -15.30
C ASN A 185 -5.92 3.57 -15.26
N GLU A 186 -7.14 3.62 -14.74
CA GLU A 186 -7.92 4.85 -14.50
C GLU A 186 -8.38 5.62 -15.77
N ARG A 187 -8.29 5.04 -16.97
CA ARG A 187 -8.48 5.80 -18.22
C ARG A 187 -9.91 5.94 -18.74
N LEU A 188 -10.87 5.15 -18.25
CA LEU A 188 -12.23 5.23 -18.76
C LEU A 188 -13.05 6.27 -18.00
N ASP A 189 -14.07 6.79 -18.68
CA ASP A 189 -15.19 7.45 -18.01
C ASP A 189 -16.26 6.42 -17.61
N LEU A 190 -17.20 6.85 -16.75
CA LEU A 190 -18.26 5.99 -16.25
C LEU A 190 -19.12 5.36 -17.37
N PRO A 191 -19.59 6.12 -18.39
CA PRO A 191 -20.37 5.53 -19.49
C PRO A 191 -19.61 4.45 -20.26
N SER A 192 -18.33 4.67 -20.56
CA SER A 192 -17.50 3.69 -21.27
C SER A 192 -17.26 2.44 -20.43
N ALA A 193 -16.99 2.60 -19.13
CA ALA A 193 -16.82 1.48 -18.21
C ALA A 193 -18.12 0.67 -18.06
N GLN A 194 -19.28 1.34 -17.94
CA GLN A 194 -20.59 0.68 -17.87
C GLN A 194 -20.93 -0.08 -19.15
N TRP A 195 -20.50 0.43 -20.31
CA TRP A 195 -20.66 -0.29 -21.57
C TRP A 195 -19.74 -1.51 -21.64
N LEU A 196 -18.48 -1.39 -21.22
CA LEU A 196 -17.47 -2.42 -21.36
C LEU A 196 -17.64 -3.56 -20.34
N ALA A 197 -17.93 -3.25 -19.08
CA ALA A 197 -17.98 -4.21 -17.98
C ALA A 197 -18.84 -5.47 -18.26
N PRO A 198 -20.13 -5.38 -18.65
CA PRO A 198 -20.93 -6.57 -18.90
C PRO A 198 -20.38 -7.41 -20.05
N ARG A 199 -19.76 -6.78 -21.06
CA ARG A 199 -19.17 -7.48 -22.21
C ARG A 199 -17.87 -8.19 -21.86
N LEU A 200 -17.11 -7.68 -20.89
CA LEU A 200 -15.98 -8.39 -20.32
C LEU A 200 -16.44 -9.59 -19.47
N ALA A 201 -17.58 -9.50 -18.80
CA ALA A 201 -18.15 -10.65 -18.08
C ALA A 201 -18.54 -11.78 -19.05
N ASP A 202 -19.12 -11.46 -20.20
CA ASP A 202 -19.45 -12.45 -21.24
C ASP A 202 -18.21 -13.22 -21.74
N LEU A 203 -17.01 -12.63 -21.63
CA LEU A 203 -15.73 -13.27 -21.99
C LEU A 203 -15.06 -14.02 -20.82
N GLY A 204 -15.71 -14.08 -19.66
CA GLY A 204 -15.17 -14.73 -18.46
C GLY A 204 -13.92 -14.04 -17.93
N VAL A 205 -13.89 -12.71 -17.94
CA VAL A 205 -12.80 -11.93 -17.32
C VAL A 205 -12.86 -12.06 -15.79
N SER A 206 -11.73 -12.38 -15.15
CA SER A 206 -11.63 -12.63 -13.72
C SER A 206 -11.79 -11.36 -12.87
N TRP A 207 -11.26 -10.22 -13.34
CA TRP A 207 -11.52 -8.91 -12.76
C TRP A 207 -11.30 -7.77 -13.77
N PHE A 208 -11.97 -6.65 -13.51
CA PHE A 208 -11.80 -5.39 -14.22
C PHE A 208 -11.08 -4.38 -13.32
N GLU A 209 -9.83 -4.12 -13.65
CA GLU A 209 -8.89 -3.36 -12.85
C GLU A 209 -8.86 -1.89 -13.24
N GLU A 210 -8.90 -1.05 -12.21
CA GLU A 210 -8.89 0.41 -12.27
C GLU A 210 -9.66 1.01 -13.46
N PRO A 211 -10.96 0.67 -13.63
CA PRO A 211 -11.75 1.17 -14.76
C PRO A 211 -11.82 2.71 -14.77
N LEU A 212 -11.88 3.34 -13.60
CA LEU A 212 -12.12 4.76 -13.42
C LEU A 212 -11.03 5.38 -12.54
N PRO A 213 -10.83 6.71 -12.55
CA PRO A 213 -9.90 7.31 -11.62
C PRO A 213 -10.35 7.11 -10.17
N SER A 214 -9.45 6.64 -9.30
CA SER A 214 -9.69 6.24 -7.91
C SER A 214 -10.38 7.32 -7.07
N ARG A 215 -10.16 8.59 -7.37
CA ARG A 215 -10.86 9.72 -6.73
C ARG A 215 -12.39 9.76 -6.99
N HIS A 216 -12.91 9.02 -7.98
CA HIS A 216 -14.33 9.00 -8.35
C HIS A 216 -15.09 7.85 -7.67
N LEU A 217 -15.07 7.79 -6.33
CA LEU A 217 -15.66 6.71 -5.55
C LEU A 217 -17.14 6.43 -5.87
N GLU A 218 -17.96 7.47 -6.04
CA GLU A 218 -19.39 7.27 -6.36
C GLU A 218 -19.60 6.66 -7.75
N ALA A 219 -18.70 6.94 -8.68
CA ALA A 219 -18.72 6.32 -10.00
C ALA A 219 -18.35 4.83 -9.91
N TYR A 220 -17.40 4.47 -9.05
CA TYR A 220 -17.08 3.07 -8.72
C TYR A 220 -18.29 2.34 -8.13
N ARG A 221 -19.00 2.94 -7.17
CA ARG A 221 -20.24 2.35 -6.60
C ARG A 221 -21.33 2.15 -7.66
N THR A 222 -21.48 3.14 -8.54
CA THR A 222 -22.44 3.07 -9.65
C THR A 222 -22.08 1.95 -10.63
N LEU A 223 -20.79 1.81 -10.97
CA LEU A 223 -20.31 0.75 -11.84
C LEU A 223 -20.47 -0.63 -11.20
N ALA A 224 -20.11 -0.78 -9.92
CA ALA A 224 -20.27 -2.03 -9.17
C ALA A 224 -21.72 -2.51 -9.14
N ALA A 225 -22.68 -1.58 -9.00
CA ALA A 225 -24.11 -1.88 -9.03
C ALA A 225 -24.64 -2.28 -10.42
N ALA A 226 -23.94 -1.87 -11.50
CA ALA A 226 -24.33 -2.20 -12.88
C ALA A 226 -23.99 -3.64 -13.29
N GLY A 227 -23.09 -4.31 -12.55
CA GLY A 227 -22.63 -5.67 -12.83
C GLY A 227 -21.44 -5.72 -13.81
N GLY A 228 -20.90 -6.93 -13.99
CA GLY A 228 -19.67 -7.19 -14.74
C GLY A 228 -18.71 -8.08 -13.95
N PRO A 229 -17.44 -8.21 -14.37
CA PRO A 229 -16.40 -8.81 -13.56
C PRO A 229 -16.21 -8.09 -12.22
N PRO A 230 -15.69 -8.76 -11.18
CA PRO A 230 -15.22 -8.10 -9.96
C PRO A 230 -14.33 -6.90 -10.28
N ILE A 231 -14.56 -5.77 -9.61
CA ILE A 231 -13.73 -4.57 -9.80
C ILE A 231 -12.48 -4.68 -8.91
N ALA A 232 -11.31 -4.42 -9.49
CA ALA A 232 -10.04 -4.33 -8.77
C ALA A 232 -9.53 -2.89 -8.67
N VAL A 233 -9.01 -2.52 -7.50
CA VAL A 233 -8.41 -1.20 -7.22
C VAL A 233 -7.20 -1.37 -6.31
N GLY A 234 -6.20 -0.50 -6.40
CA GLY A 234 -5.20 -0.44 -5.34
C GLY A 234 -3.85 0.19 -5.66
N GLU A 235 -3.39 0.16 -6.90
CA GLU A 235 -2.03 0.65 -7.23
C GLU A 235 -1.90 2.17 -6.97
N HIS A 236 -3.01 2.92 -7.10
CA HIS A 236 -3.08 4.35 -6.77
C HIS A 236 -3.56 4.65 -5.32
N LEU A 237 -3.91 3.63 -4.53
CA LEU A 237 -4.44 3.78 -3.18
C LEU A 237 -3.33 3.68 -2.12
N LEU A 238 -3.04 4.81 -1.48
CA LEU A 238 -1.92 4.97 -0.54
C LEU A 238 -2.39 4.78 0.92
N GLY A 239 -2.03 3.63 1.50
CA GLY A 239 -2.29 3.28 2.90
C GLY A 239 -3.70 2.75 3.18
N VAL A 240 -3.90 2.12 4.34
CA VAL A 240 -5.12 1.36 4.67
C VAL A 240 -6.39 2.20 4.67
N SER A 241 -6.29 3.47 5.08
CA SER A 241 -7.43 4.38 5.13
C SER A 241 -8.03 4.65 3.74
N SER A 242 -7.22 4.58 2.68
CA SER A 242 -7.67 4.79 1.30
C SER A 242 -8.52 3.64 0.75
N TYR A 243 -8.45 2.45 1.36
CA TYR A 243 -9.26 1.27 0.98
C TYR A 243 -10.64 1.22 1.66
N VAL A 244 -10.78 1.84 2.84
CA VAL A 244 -12.04 1.85 3.61
C VAL A 244 -13.25 2.28 2.76
N PRO A 245 -13.18 3.35 1.95
CA PRO A 245 -14.32 3.78 1.14
C PRO A 245 -14.72 2.78 0.04
N PHE A 246 -13.78 1.92 -0.39
CA PHE A 246 -13.96 0.94 -1.46
C PHE A 246 -14.49 -0.42 -1.00
N THR A 247 -14.67 -0.63 0.31
CA THR A 247 -15.21 -1.88 0.89
C THR A 247 -16.54 -2.34 0.30
N THR A 248 -17.33 -1.43 -0.26
CA THR A 248 -18.61 -1.74 -0.93
C THR A 248 -18.58 -1.56 -2.45
N ALA A 249 -17.42 -1.18 -3.02
CA ALA A 249 -17.30 -0.78 -4.42
C ALA A 249 -16.32 -1.65 -5.22
N ALA A 250 -15.30 -2.23 -4.56
CA ALA A 250 -14.30 -3.07 -5.20
C ALA A 250 -13.92 -4.26 -4.30
N PRO A 251 -14.28 -5.51 -4.68
CA PRO A 251 -13.98 -6.72 -3.90
C PRO A 251 -12.55 -7.27 -4.11
N VAL A 252 -11.76 -6.67 -5.00
CA VAL A 252 -10.36 -7.06 -5.24
C VAL A 252 -9.45 -5.87 -4.93
N TRP A 253 -8.57 -6.02 -3.94
CA TRP A 253 -7.65 -4.96 -3.49
C TRP A 253 -6.22 -5.27 -3.89
N MET A 254 -5.51 -4.26 -4.40
CA MET A 254 -4.19 -4.42 -4.98
C MET A 254 -3.15 -3.48 -4.35
N PRO A 255 -2.89 -3.60 -3.04
CA PRO A 255 -1.86 -2.79 -2.41
C PRO A 255 -0.48 -3.09 -3.00
N ASP A 256 0.25 -2.02 -3.26
CA ASP A 256 1.65 -2.07 -3.61
C ASP A 256 2.47 -1.69 -2.37
N ALA A 257 3.10 -2.65 -1.70
CA ALA A 257 3.76 -2.40 -0.42
C ALA A 257 4.83 -1.29 -0.50
N PRO A 258 5.70 -1.25 -1.52
CA PRO A 258 6.63 -0.13 -1.75
C PRO A 258 5.97 1.24 -1.90
N LEU A 259 4.73 1.33 -2.37
CA LEU A 259 4.01 2.62 -2.47
C LEU A 259 3.10 2.92 -1.27
N ALA A 260 2.53 1.88 -0.66
CA ALA A 260 1.40 1.99 0.24
C ALA A 260 1.76 1.96 1.73
N GLY A 261 3.04 2.06 2.11
CA GLY A 261 3.49 2.13 3.51
C GLY A 261 4.24 0.90 4.01
N GLY A 262 4.73 0.05 3.11
CA GLY A 262 5.56 -1.11 3.40
C GLY A 262 4.79 -2.36 3.79
N VAL A 263 5.51 -3.34 4.34
CA VAL A 263 4.98 -4.62 4.80
C VAL A 263 3.95 -4.40 5.91
N SER A 264 4.22 -3.48 6.83
CA SER A 264 3.32 -3.18 7.96
C SER A 264 1.94 -2.75 7.49
N GLU A 265 1.88 -1.80 6.56
CA GLU A 265 0.61 -1.26 6.05
C GLU A 265 -0.10 -2.27 5.14
N PHE A 266 0.64 -3.06 4.35
CA PHE A 266 0.08 -4.18 3.60
C PHE A 266 -0.65 -5.17 4.51
N LEU A 267 -0.08 -5.55 5.66
CA LEU A 267 -0.72 -6.47 6.61
C LEU A 267 -2.00 -5.87 7.20
N ARG A 268 -2.04 -4.55 7.44
CA ARG A 268 -3.27 -3.86 7.88
C ARG A 268 -4.34 -3.85 6.80
N ILE A 269 -3.96 -3.63 5.54
CA ILE A 269 -4.86 -3.71 4.37
C ILE A 269 -5.40 -5.13 4.22
N ALA A 270 -4.56 -6.15 4.34
CA ALA A 270 -4.99 -7.55 4.28
C ALA A 270 -5.96 -7.89 5.42
N ALA A 271 -5.67 -7.47 6.66
CA ALA A 271 -6.58 -7.70 7.78
C ALA A 271 -7.95 -7.02 7.57
N LEU A 272 -7.96 -5.79 7.03
CA LEU A 272 -9.19 -5.09 6.67
C LEU A 272 -9.94 -5.81 5.55
N ALA A 273 -9.24 -6.27 4.51
CA ALA A 273 -9.84 -7.03 3.41
C ALA A 273 -10.52 -8.30 3.91
N GLU A 274 -9.84 -9.06 4.79
CA GLU A 274 -10.40 -10.27 5.40
C GLU A 274 -11.69 -9.98 6.18
N ALA A 275 -11.71 -8.89 6.96
CA ALA A 275 -12.89 -8.49 7.73
C ALA A 275 -14.10 -8.11 6.85
N HIS A 276 -13.86 -7.71 5.60
CA HIS A 276 -14.90 -7.29 4.65
C HIS A 276 -15.21 -8.35 3.58
N GLY A 277 -14.59 -9.53 3.61
CA GLY A 277 -14.78 -10.57 2.60
C GLY A 277 -14.18 -10.21 1.24
N THR A 278 -13.20 -9.31 1.22
CA THR A 278 -12.47 -8.84 0.04
C THR A 278 -11.20 -9.66 -0.15
N THR A 279 -10.78 -9.86 -1.39
CA THR A 279 -9.51 -10.51 -1.74
C THR A 279 -8.37 -9.51 -1.94
N VAL A 280 -7.13 -9.96 -1.71
CA VAL A 280 -5.92 -9.17 -1.96
C VAL A 280 -5.10 -9.79 -3.10
N THR A 281 -4.64 -8.98 -4.04
CA THR A 281 -3.67 -9.35 -5.09
C THR A 281 -2.74 -8.17 -5.34
N PRO A 282 -1.54 -8.14 -4.74
CA PRO A 282 -0.66 -6.98 -4.84
C PRO A 282 -0.33 -6.60 -6.27
N HIS A 283 -0.21 -5.29 -6.49
CA HIS A 283 0.33 -4.73 -7.73
C HIS A 283 1.86 -4.86 -7.75
N PHE A 284 2.40 -5.29 -8.89
CA PHE A 284 3.81 -5.21 -9.26
C PHE A 284 4.77 -5.97 -8.33
N LEU A 285 6.09 -5.81 -8.54
CA LEU A 285 7.20 -6.28 -7.68
C LEU A 285 7.00 -7.65 -7.02
N PRO A 286 7.00 -8.72 -7.84
CA PRO A 286 6.63 -10.05 -7.36
C PRO A 286 7.55 -10.57 -6.24
N GLU A 287 8.76 -10.05 -6.09
CA GLU A 287 9.78 -10.60 -5.21
C GLU A 287 9.59 -10.23 -3.75
N LEU A 288 9.12 -9.02 -3.48
CA LEU A 288 8.63 -8.68 -2.14
C LEU A 288 7.25 -9.30 -1.92
N HIS A 289 6.37 -9.19 -2.91
CA HIS A 289 4.97 -9.55 -2.78
C HIS A 289 4.73 -11.05 -2.67
N VAL A 290 5.58 -11.92 -3.21
CA VAL A 290 5.47 -13.38 -3.05
C VAL A 290 5.45 -13.76 -1.57
N HIS A 291 6.25 -13.08 -0.73
CA HIS A 291 6.26 -13.32 0.71
C HIS A 291 4.96 -12.87 1.38
N LEU A 292 4.41 -11.73 0.94
CA LEU A 292 3.20 -11.16 1.51
C LEU A 292 1.95 -11.95 1.09
N VAL A 293 1.88 -12.39 -0.17
CA VAL A 293 0.82 -13.27 -0.68
C VAL A 293 0.89 -14.63 0.01
N ALA A 294 2.07 -15.17 0.30
CA ALA A 294 2.18 -16.42 1.06
C ALA A 294 1.71 -16.29 2.51
N ALA A 295 1.85 -15.12 3.14
CA ALA A 295 1.49 -14.88 4.54
C ALA A 295 0.07 -14.35 4.77
N ALA A 296 -0.51 -13.60 3.84
CA ALA A 296 -1.82 -13.00 4.02
C ALA A 296 -2.95 -13.98 3.64
N ARG A 297 -3.87 -14.25 4.56
CA ARG A 297 -4.99 -15.17 4.32
C ARG A 297 -5.90 -14.76 3.14
N PRO A 298 -6.35 -13.50 2.99
CA PRO A 298 -7.21 -13.11 1.86
C PRO A 298 -6.42 -12.91 0.55
N ALA A 299 -5.10 -13.10 0.57
CA ALA A 299 -4.31 -12.98 -0.64
C ALA A 299 -4.60 -14.15 -1.60
N THR A 300 -4.76 -13.80 -2.87
CA THR A 300 -5.19 -14.74 -3.90
C THR A 300 -4.06 -15.00 -4.88
N TRP A 301 -3.65 -13.98 -5.64
CA TRP A 301 -2.71 -14.11 -6.75
C TRP A 301 -1.51 -13.18 -6.55
N LEU A 302 -0.41 -13.53 -7.21
CA LEU A 302 0.77 -12.71 -7.36
C LEU A 302 0.84 -12.18 -8.80
N GLU A 303 0.95 -10.86 -8.95
CA GLU A 303 1.28 -10.27 -10.24
C GLU A 303 2.73 -10.57 -10.60
N HIS A 304 2.97 -11.28 -11.70
CA HIS A 304 4.32 -11.43 -12.22
C HIS A 304 4.59 -10.48 -13.37
N PHE A 305 5.42 -9.50 -13.04
CA PHE A 305 5.96 -8.50 -13.94
C PHE A 305 7.48 -8.45 -13.71
N PRO A 306 8.27 -9.27 -14.42
CA PRO A 306 9.70 -9.46 -14.18
C PRO A 306 10.54 -8.28 -14.68
N LEU A 307 10.28 -7.08 -14.15
CA LEU A 307 11.01 -5.86 -14.53
C LEU A 307 12.36 -5.78 -13.81
N LEU A 308 12.41 -6.29 -12.59
CA LEU A 308 13.55 -6.13 -11.70
C LEU A 308 14.41 -7.39 -11.57
N ASP A 309 14.10 -8.48 -12.28
CA ASP A 309 14.85 -9.74 -12.21
C ASP A 309 16.37 -9.57 -12.27
N ASP A 310 16.86 -8.62 -13.07
CA ASP A 310 18.29 -8.32 -13.22
C ASP A 310 18.93 -7.68 -11.97
N LEU A 311 18.14 -7.10 -11.07
CA LEU A 311 18.56 -6.54 -9.79
C LEU A 311 18.41 -7.51 -8.62
N LEU A 312 17.84 -8.68 -8.87
CA LEU A 312 17.45 -9.62 -7.85
C LEU A 312 18.36 -10.84 -7.86
N GLY A 313 18.69 -11.33 -6.67
CA GLY A 313 19.59 -12.46 -6.51
C GLY A 313 18.95 -13.81 -6.88
N GLU A 314 17.62 -13.90 -6.84
CA GLU A 314 16.86 -15.09 -7.22
C GLU A 314 15.62 -14.67 -8.03
N VAL A 315 15.44 -15.32 -9.19
CA VAL A 315 14.31 -15.06 -10.11
C VAL A 315 13.17 -16.01 -9.78
N LEU A 316 11.97 -15.47 -9.67
CA LEU A 316 10.76 -16.24 -9.48
C LEU A 316 10.42 -16.97 -10.79
N ALA A 317 10.46 -18.30 -10.75
CA ALA A 317 10.14 -19.16 -11.89
C ALA A 317 8.78 -19.85 -11.66
N PRO A 318 7.73 -19.42 -12.36
CA PRO A 318 6.44 -20.11 -12.30
C PRO A 318 6.54 -21.55 -12.78
N VAL A 319 5.88 -22.45 -12.05
CA VAL A 319 5.68 -23.85 -12.43
C VAL A 319 4.21 -24.16 -12.26
N ASP A 320 3.54 -24.52 -13.36
CA ASP A 320 2.11 -24.84 -13.39
C ASP A 320 1.20 -23.78 -12.74
N GLY A 321 1.49 -22.50 -13.01
CA GLY A 321 0.70 -21.37 -12.54
C GLY A 321 0.93 -21.02 -11.08
N MET A 322 1.96 -21.60 -10.45
CA MET A 322 2.31 -21.39 -9.04
C MET A 322 3.76 -20.94 -8.92
N VAL A 323 4.07 -20.21 -7.85
CA VAL A 323 5.46 -19.89 -7.47
C VAL A 323 5.65 -20.02 -5.96
N ALA A 324 6.82 -20.48 -5.53
CA ALA A 324 7.21 -20.54 -4.13
C ALA A 324 7.97 -19.27 -3.73
N PRO A 325 7.71 -18.68 -2.54
CA PRO A 325 8.60 -17.68 -1.98
C PRO A 325 10.00 -18.28 -1.76
N PRO A 326 11.08 -17.51 -1.97
CA PRO A 326 12.43 -17.97 -1.64
C PRO A 326 12.59 -18.31 -0.15
N GLU A 327 13.43 -19.32 0.14
CA GLU A 327 13.77 -19.73 1.52
C GLU A 327 14.94 -18.90 2.11
N ARG A 328 15.38 -17.87 1.40
CA ARG A 328 16.44 -16.95 1.83
C ARG A 328 16.01 -16.15 3.04
N ARG A 329 16.91 -15.94 4.00
CA ARG A 329 16.62 -15.38 5.34
C ARG A 329 16.50 -13.85 5.36
N ASP A 330 15.73 -13.30 4.44
CA ASP A 330 15.52 -11.88 4.19
C ASP A 330 14.28 -11.71 3.27
N THR A 331 14.14 -10.56 2.62
CA THR A 331 13.08 -10.21 1.66
C THR A 331 13.35 -10.65 0.22
N GLY A 332 14.50 -11.29 -0.07
CA GLY A 332 14.94 -11.58 -1.44
C GLY A 332 15.61 -10.42 -2.18
N TRP A 333 15.50 -9.18 -1.68
CA TRP A 333 16.12 -8.00 -2.29
C TRP A 333 17.63 -7.91 -2.01
N CYS A 334 18.43 -7.50 -3.02
CA CYS A 334 19.89 -7.38 -2.93
C CYS A 334 20.42 -5.95 -2.80
N GLY A 335 19.62 -4.92 -3.12
CA GLY A 335 20.04 -3.51 -3.10
C GLY A 335 21.09 -3.10 -4.13
N THR A 336 21.74 -4.07 -4.78
CA THR A 336 22.79 -3.86 -5.78
C THR A 336 22.57 -4.84 -6.94
N PRO A 337 22.83 -4.43 -8.20
CA PRO A 337 22.80 -5.33 -9.34
C PRO A 337 23.73 -6.51 -9.07
N THR A 338 23.20 -7.73 -9.14
CA THR A 338 24.05 -8.91 -9.04
C THR A 338 24.86 -9.06 -10.34
N PRO A 339 26.14 -9.47 -10.27
CA PRO A 339 27.00 -9.57 -11.45
C PRO A 339 26.47 -10.51 -12.54
N SER A 340 25.58 -11.44 -12.18
CA SER A 340 24.83 -12.28 -13.12
C SER A 340 23.48 -12.69 -12.53
N ARG A 341 22.47 -12.94 -13.39
CA ARG A 341 21.14 -13.42 -13.00
C ARG A 341 21.26 -14.68 -12.15
N GLY A 342 20.59 -14.72 -10.99
CA GLY A 342 20.63 -15.87 -10.08
C GLY A 342 21.90 -15.99 -9.25
N SER A 343 22.79 -14.99 -9.26
CA SER A 343 23.91 -14.93 -8.32
C SER A 343 23.40 -14.49 -6.94
N PRO A 344 23.85 -15.13 -5.84
CA PRO A 344 23.59 -14.62 -4.50
C PRO A 344 24.07 -13.17 -4.42
N CYS A 345 23.35 -12.30 -3.70
CA CYS A 345 23.89 -10.97 -3.38
C CYS A 345 25.30 -11.18 -2.79
N GLY A 346 26.26 -10.36 -3.22
CA GLY A 346 27.69 -10.56 -2.97
C GLY A 346 28.08 -10.70 -1.49
N PRO A 347 29.40 -10.85 -1.24
CA PRO A 347 29.95 -12.07 -0.65
C PRO A 347 29.07 -12.61 0.48
N SER A 348 28.66 -13.88 0.34
CA SER A 348 27.97 -14.71 1.35
C SER A 348 27.96 -14.06 2.74
N ARG A 349 26.85 -13.41 3.08
CA ARG A 349 26.61 -12.86 4.42
C ARG A 349 27.04 -13.94 5.43
N PRO A 350 27.87 -13.62 6.44
CA PRO A 350 28.41 -14.63 7.34
C PRO A 350 27.25 -15.45 7.92
N ARG A 351 27.28 -16.76 7.71
CA ARG A 351 26.30 -17.69 8.28
C ARG A 351 26.24 -17.44 9.78
N GLN A 352 25.16 -16.84 10.26
CA GLN A 352 24.89 -16.88 11.70
C GLN A 352 24.58 -18.34 12.08
N PRO A 353 25.13 -18.83 13.21
CA PRO A 353 24.82 -20.17 13.69
C PRO A 353 23.30 -20.29 13.85
N ALA A 354 22.74 -21.40 13.36
CA ALA A 354 21.32 -21.69 13.51
C ALA A 354 20.95 -21.63 15.00
N PRO A 355 19.82 -21.02 15.38
CA PRO A 355 19.33 -21.15 16.74
C PRO A 355 19.08 -22.63 17.03
N ASP A 356 19.61 -23.11 18.15
CA ASP A 356 19.37 -24.47 18.65
C ASP A 356 17.87 -24.74 18.64
N ARG A 357 17.46 -25.83 17.98
CA ARG A 357 16.08 -26.33 18.03
C ARG A 357 15.77 -26.70 19.48
N GLN A 358 15.27 -25.74 20.26
CA GLN A 358 14.65 -26.04 21.54
C GLN A 358 13.32 -26.75 21.23
N SER A 359 13.30 -28.05 21.47
CA SER A 359 12.08 -28.85 21.49
C SER A 359 11.12 -28.25 22.52
N MET A 360 10.03 -27.64 22.05
CA MET A 360 8.91 -27.32 22.93
C MET A 360 8.21 -28.64 23.28
N SER A 361 8.46 -29.14 24.48
CA SER A 361 7.61 -30.16 25.09
C SER A 361 6.34 -29.46 25.58
N LEU A 362 5.19 -29.89 25.05
CA LEU A 362 3.88 -29.39 25.46
C LEU A 362 3.56 -29.91 26.87
N ALA A 363 3.83 -29.11 27.90
CA ALA A 363 3.39 -29.40 29.26
C ALA A 363 1.89 -29.04 29.38
N VAL A 364 1.02 -30.03 29.17
CA VAL A 364 -0.40 -29.91 29.54
C VAL A 364 -0.50 -29.91 31.06
N LEU A 365 -0.71 -28.73 31.65
CA LEU A 365 -1.07 -28.59 33.05
C LEU A 365 -2.50 -29.07 33.27
N SER A 366 -2.65 -30.36 33.56
CA SER A 366 -3.90 -30.92 34.08
C SER A 366 -4.09 -30.42 35.51
N THR A 367 -5.12 -29.60 35.74
CA THR A 367 -5.49 -29.18 37.09
C THR A 367 -6.35 -30.26 37.71
N THR A 368 -5.78 -31.06 38.61
CA THR A 368 -6.51 -32.07 39.38
C THR A 368 -7.41 -31.37 40.41
N MET A 369 -8.73 -31.49 40.26
CA MET A 369 -9.66 -31.25 41.36
C MET A 369 -9.69 -32.46 42.29
N LEU A 370 -9.58 -32.20 43.59
CA LEU A 370 -9.67 -33.19 44.65
C LEU A 370 -11.10 -33.72 44.82
N SER A 371 -11.14 -35.03 44.98
CA SER A 371 -12.22 -35.97 45.35
C SER A 371 -13.48 -35.46 46.07
N SER A 372 -14.61 -36.07 45.70
CA SER A 372 -15.41 -36.80 46.71
C SER A 372 -15.99 -38.09 46.09
N ARG A 373 -15.97 -39.14 46.91
CA ARG A 373 -16.33 -40.54 46.58
C ARG A 373 -17.85 -40.70 46.43
N THR A 374 -18.29 -41.61 45.56
CA THR A 374 -19.06 -42.82 45.94
C THR A 374 -19.32 -43.75 44.74
N ASN A 375 -19.42 -45.04 45.07
CA ASN A 375 -19.60 -46.25 44.28
C ASN A 375 -20.74 -46.24 43.23
N SER A 376 -20.50 -46.80 42.04
CA SER A 376 -20.91 -48.17 41.66
C SER A 376 -21.16 -48.36 40.15
N ALA A 377 -20.61 -49.46 39.63
CA ALA A 377 -21.18 -50.43 38.68
C ALA A 377 -21.53 -50.06 37.20
N ARG A 378 -20.91 -50.88 36.32
CA ARG A 378 -21.43 -51.53 35.07
C ARG A 378 -21.71 -50.63 33.86
N SER A 379 -20.91 -50.67 32.79
CA SER A 379 -20.79 -51.67 31.71
C SER A 379 -21.84 -51.57 30.59
N ARG A 380 -21.35 -51.52 29.33
CA ARG A 380 -22.05 -51.74 28.04
C ARG A 380 -23.00 -50.60 27.63
N SER A 381 -23.26 -50.27 26.37
CA SER A 381 -22.74 -50.57 25.03
C SER A 381 -23.56 -49.69 24.07
N LEU A 382 -22.93 -49.24 22.98
CA LEU A 382 -23.44 -49.04 21.61
C LEU A 382 -24.93 -48.75 21.33
N SER A 383 -25.10 -47.90 20.29
CA SER A 383 -26.25 -47.75 19.38
C SER A 383 -27.44 -46.96 19.95
N ALA A 384 -28.25 -46.22 19.19
CA ALA A 384 -28.29 -45.77 17.81
C ALA A 384 -29.64 -45.02 17.70
N TRP A 385 -29.67 -43.87 17.00
CA TRP A 385 -30.87 -43.27 16.35
C TRP A 385 -31.99 -42.84 17.35
N THR A 386 -32.85 -41.84 17.15
CA THR A 386 -33.55 -41.32 15.97
C THR A 386 -34.15 -39.94 16.33
N ARG A 387 -34.50 -39.19 15.28
CA ARG A 387 -35.21 -37.90 15.20
C ARG A 387 -36.55 -37.82 15.95
N CYS A 388 -36.91 -36.60 16.34
CA CYS A 388 -38.22 -35.94 16.17
C CYS A 388 -37.96 -34.41 16.27
N SER A 389 -38.22 -33.52 15.30
CA SER A 389 -39.50 -33.14 14.65
C SER A 389 -40.55 -32.81 15.73
N LEU A 390 -41.11 -31.59 15.87
CA LEU A 390 -41.76 -30.75 14.87
C LEU A 390 -42.31 -29.44 15.54
N THR A 391 -42.41 -28.37 14.73
CA THR A 391 -43.39 -27.23 14.76
C THR A 391 -43.54 -26.36 16.02
N ALA A 392 -43.27 -25.05 15.99
CA ALA A 392 -43.96 -23.95 15.29
C ALA A 392 -45.38 -23.62 15.83
N CYS A 393 -45.51 -22.45 16.44
CA CYS A 393 -46.73 -21.64 16.44
C CYS A 393 -46.36 -20.15 16.51
N ALA A 394 -47.08 -19.36 15.74
CA ALA A 394 -46.83 -17.96 15.43
C ALA A 394 -47.80 -17.03 16.18
N ALA A 395 -47.34 -15.77 16.29
CA ALA A 395 -48.07 -14.50 16.30
C ALA A 395 -48.93 -14.10 17.52
N GLY A 396 -48.77 -12.83 17.93
CA GLY A 396 -49.88 -12.05 18.50
C GLY A 396 -49.59 -11.00 19.58
N THR A 397 -48.99 -9.88 19.20
CA THR A 397 -49.31 -8.49 19.64
C THR A 397 -49.19 -8.00 21.11
N ALA A 398 -48.66 -6.76 21.19
CA ALA A 398 -49.02 -5.64 22.07
C ALA A 398 -48.04 -5.22 23.19
N SER A 399 -47.37 -4.08 22.90
CA SER A 399 -47.04 -2.92 23.74
C SER A 399 -46.92 -3.07 25.27
N ARG A 400 -45.77 -2.63 25.80
CA ARG A 400 -45.67 -1.45 26.71
C ARG A 400 -44.22 -1.17 27.11
N SER A 401 -43.86 0.10 26.97
CA SER A 401 -42.70 0.75 27.56
C SER A 401 -42.78 0.76 29.08
N VAL A 402 -41.75 0.26 29.77
CA VAL A 402 -41.45 0.65 31.15
C VAL A 402 -39.94 0.80 31.30
N SER A 403 -39.52 2.03 31.52
CA SER A 403 -38.21 2.42 32.01
C SER A 403 -38.09 2.05 33.50
N THR A 404 -36.97 1.43 33.89
CA THR A 404 -36.50 1.46 35.29
C THR A 404 -34.97 1.35 35.34
N PRO A 405 -34.31 2.11 36.24
CA PRO A 405 -32.86 2.26 36.25
C PRO A 405 -32.16 1.15 37.04
N TRP A 406 -31.03 0.66 36.52
CA TRP A 406 -30.15 -0.24 37.24
C TRP A 406 -29.37 0.52 38.32
N SER A 407 -29.63 0.17 39.58
CA SER A 407 -28.84 0.60 40.74
C SER A 407 -27.69 -0.39 40.98
N VAL A 408 -26.45 0.08 40.84
CA VAL A 408 -25.25 -0.71 41.14
C VAL A 408 -24.97 -0.66 42.65
N ARG A 409 -25.24 -1.75 43.36
CA ARG A 409 -24.77 -1.95 44.75
C ARG A 409 -23.26 -2.20 44.75
N ARG A 410 -22.48 -1.23 45.22
CA ARG A 410 -21.05 -1.41 45.57
C ARG A 410 -20.92 -2.30 46.81
N ARG A 411 -20.44 -3.54 46.65
CA ARG A 411 -19.90 -4.33 47.77
C ARG A 411 -18.43 -3.95 47.98
N ARG A 412 -18.12 -3.41 49.16
CA ARG A 412 -16.74 -3.21 49.64
C ARG A 412 -16.10 -4.58 49.90
N LEU A 413 -15.05 -4.91 49.16
CA LEU A 413 -14.15 -6.01 49.48
C LEU A 413 -13.00 -5.48 50.35
N ARG A 414 -12.78 -6.12 51.50
CA ARG A 414 -11.69 -5.83 52.45
C ARG A 414 -10.34 -6.23 51.84
N ARG A 415 -9.34 -5.36 51.99
CA ARG A 415 -7.92 -5.64 51.66
C ARG A 415 -7.30 -6.62 52.69
N PRO A 416 -6.51 -7.62 52.29
CA PRO A 416 -5.57 -8.27 53.18
C PRO A 416 -4.20 -7.54 53.17
N SER A 417 -3.53 -7.52 54.32
CA SER A 417 -2.17 -6.99 54.55
C SER A 417 -1.07 -7.82 53.85
N PRO A 418 0.12 -7.25 53.61
CA PRO A 418 1.15 -7.88 52.78
C PRO A 418 1.98 -8.90 53.59
N ALA A 419 2.03 -10.14 53.12
CA ALA A 419 3.05 -11.09 53.51
C ALA A 419 4.22 -11.00 52.53
N SER A 420 5.42 -10.75 53.06
CA SER A 420 6.68 -10.74 52.35
C SER A 420 6.97 -12.12 51.75
N ARG A 421 6.93 -12.22 50.41
CA ARG A 421 7.56 -13.30 49.66
C ARG A 421 8.59 -12.70 48.72
N THR A 422 9.85 -12.96 49.02
CA THR A 422 10.97 -12.78 48.10
C THR A 422 10.77 -13.71 46.92
N HIS A 423 10.53 -13.15 45.73
CA HIS A 423 10.67 -13.85 44.46
C HIS A 423 11.88 -13.25 43.76
N SER A 424 12.93 -14.07 43.60
CA SER A 424 14.05 -13.76 42.73
C SER A 424 13.55 -13.78 41.29
N SER A 425 13.10 -12.63 40.78
CA SER A 425 12.86 -12.47 39.35
C SER A 425 14.21 -12.40 38.65
N SER A 426 14.64 -13.46 37.97
CA SER A 426 15.66 -13.34 36.95
C SER A 426 15.07 -12.51 35.80
N ARG A 427 15.25 -11.18 35.85
CA ARG A 427 15.02 -10.35 34.67
C ARG A 427 16.09 -10.75 33.65
N ARG A 428 15.74 -11.59 32.67
CA ARG A 428 16.51 -11.62 31.41
C ARG A 428 16.40 -10.21 30.84
N ALA A 429 17.50 -9.45 30.92
CA ALA A 429 17.61 -8.21 30.19
C ALA A 429 17.46 -8.55 28.70
N VAL A 430 16.33 -8.17 28.10
CA VAL A 430 16.25 -8.10 26.65
C VAL A 430 17.24 -7.00 26.26
N SER A 431 18.38 -7.37 25.69
CA SER A 431 19.33 -6.42 25.13
C SER A 431 18.58 -5.61 24.06
N ARG A 432 18.36 -4.33 24.34
CA ARG A 432 17.83 -3.41 23.33
C ARG A 432 18.84 -3.28 22.22
N ARG A 433 18.41 -3.51 20.99
CA ARG A 433 19.22 -3.31 19.79
C ARG A 433 18.85 -1.95 19.23
N THR A 434 19.81 -1.21 18.70
CA THR A 434 19.53 0.12 18.13
C THR A 434 19.88 0.15 16.65
N ILE A 435 19.11 0.90 15.87
CA ILE A 435 19.34 1.08 14.43
C ILE A 435 20.22 2.31 14.14
N SER A 436 21.08 2.18 13.13
CA SER A 436 21.59 3.27 12.30
C SER A 436 21.13 3.05 10.85
N ALA A 437 20.89 4.12 10.10
CA ALA A 437 20.44 4.05 8.71
C ALA A 437 21.29 4.95 7.82
N VAL A 438 21.55 4.50 6.59
CA VAL A 438 22.26 5.26 5.55
C VAL A 438 21.44 5.21 4.27
N VAL A 439 21.31 6.36 3.61
CA VAL A 439 20.74 6.46 2.26
C VAL A 439 21.91 6.58 1.29
N GLU A 440 22.08 5.58 0.42
CA GLU A 440 23.11 5.62 -0.61
C GLU A 440 22.56 6.24 -1.89
N ARG A 441 23.19 7.33 -2.37
CA ARG A 441 22.88 7.92 -3.66
C ARG A 441 23.73 7.27 -4.76
N SER A 442 23.12 6.50 -5.65
CA SER A 442 23.71 6.20 -6.96
C SER A 442 23.48 7.41 -7.87
N MET A 443 24.49 8.26 -8.07
CA MET A 443 24.40 9.39 -9.00
C MET A 443 24.58 8.91 -10.45
N PRO A 444 23.70 9.28 -11.40
CA PRO A 444 24.03 9.17 -12.81
C PRO A 444 25.12 10.18 -13.19
N ALA A 445 25.98 9.82 -14.14
CA ALA A 445 27.01 10.69 -14.68
C ALA A 445 26.40 12.03 -15.16
N SER A 446 27.08 13.11 -14.81
CA SER A 446 26.70 14.51 -15.05
C SER A 446 26.05 14.76 -16.41
N SER A 447 24.79 15.23 -16.39
CA SER A 447 24.14 15.89 -17.53
C SER A 447 24.30 17.41 -17.40
N PRO A 448 24.32 18.17 -18.51
CA PRO A 448 24.92 19.49 -18.55
C PRO A 448 24.12 20.55 -17.77
N ASN A 449 24.87 21.45 -17.14
CA ASN A 449 24.39 22.60 -16.37
C ASN A 449 23.32 23.41 -17.12
N ILE A 450 22.05 23.24 -16.75
CA ILE A 450 21.01 24.25 -17.00
C ILE A 450 20.99 25.17 -15.77
N ARG A 451 21.57 26.36 -15.91
CA ARG A 451 21.52 27.41 -14.90
C ARG A 451 20.12 28.03 -14.87
N TRP A 452 19.37 27.78 -13.80
CA TRP A 452 18.22 28.61 -13.44
C TRP A 452 18.74 29.81 -12.63
N SER A 453 18.72 31.00 -13.22
CA SER A 453 18.91 32.25 -12.49
C SER A 453 17.57 32.67 -11.88
N ILE A 454 17.42 32.49 -10.57
CA ILE A 454 16.36 33.14 -9.78
C ILE A 454 16.86 34.56 -9.46
N PRO A 455 16.19 35.65 -9.90
CA PRO A 455 16.60 36.98 -9.51
C PRO A 455 16.29 37.22 -8.03
N GLY A 456 17.35 37.18 -7.22
CA GLY A 456 17.55 37.99 -6.03
C GLY A 456 16.48 37.96 -4.94
N PHE A 457 16.64 37.06 -3.97
CA PHE A 457 16.35 37.43 -2.58
C PHE A 457 17.68 37.52 -1.84
N CYS A 458 18.02 38.74 -1.44
CA CYS A 458 19.29 39.10 -0.85
C CYS A 458 19.41 38.46 0.53
N SER A 459 20.39 37.57 0.69
CA SER A 459 20.76 36.97 1.95
C SER A 459 21.80 37.85 2.64
N ARG A 460 21.52 38.28 3.88
CA ARG A 460 22.58 38.55 4.86
C ARG A 460 22.13 38.10 6.25
N MET A 461 22.73 36.97 6.65
CA MET A 461 23.46 36.74 7.90
C MET A 461 22.73 37.07 9.21
N LEU A 462 22.66 36.17 10.20
CA LEU A 462 23.85 35.77 10.97
C LEU A 462 23.65 34.43 11.69
N SER A 463 24.76 33.70 11.78
CA SER A 463 24.97 32.59 12.70
C SER A 463 25.19 33.09 14.13
N THR A 464 24.89 32.22 15.08
CA THR A 464 25.22 32.20 16.51
C THR A 464 26.53 32.88 16.94
N ALA A 465 26.47 33.66 18.02
CA ALA A 465 27.51 33.71 19.05
C ALA A 465 26.90 34.17 20.40
N ASN A 466 27.34 33.50 21.46
CA ASN A 466 26.89 33.63 22.84
C ASN A 466 27.80 34.63 23.60
N CYS A 467 27.27 35.14 24.72
CA CYS A 467 27.95 35.73 25.88
C CYS A 467 28.30 37.24 25.94
N ALA A 468 27.90 37.78 27.09
CA ALA A 468 28.49 38.84 27.91
C ALA A 468 28.07 40.30 27.69
N ASP A 469 27.33 40.79 28.69
CA ASP A 469 27.38 42.09 29.36
C ASP A 469 27.45 43.40 28.55
N VAL A 470 26.51 44.31 28.86
CA VAL A 470 26.69 45.73 29.25
C VAL A 470 25.48 46.58 28.79
N ARG A 471 24.66 46.94 29.80
CA ARG A 471 23.92 48.19 30.07
C ARG A 471 23.64 49.21 28.93
N SER A 472 22.34 49.38 28.64
CA SER A 472 21.52 50.64 28.58
C SER A 472 21.99 51.86 27.73
N PRO A 473 21.15 52.91 27.49
CA PRO A 473 20.70 53.25 26.13
C PRO A 473 21.14 54.64 25.64
N GLY A 474 21.14 54.85 24.33
CA GLY A 474 21.43 56.15 23.69
C GLY A 474 20.50 56.43 22.50
N THR A 475 19.74 57.51 22.65
CA THR A 475 18.77 58.14 21.73
C THR A 475 19.33 58.58 20.37
N VAL A 476 18.46 58.68 19.34
CA VAL A 476 18.06 59.93 18.61
C VAL A 476 17.54 59.66 17.17
N ARG A 477 16.26 60.03 16.98
CA ARG A 477 15.54 60.76 15.89
C ARG A 477 15.71 60.48 14.38
N ASP A 478 14.52 60.45 13.76
CA ASP A 478 14.04 61.11 12.53
C ASP A 478 14.77 60.90 11.19
N HIS A 479 14.06 60.28 10.23
CA HIS A 479 13.67 60.98 8.99
C HIS A 479 12.62 60.20 8.19
N VAL A 480 11.47 60.83 7.98
CA VAL A 480 10.46 60.48 6.98
C VAL A 480 10.75 61.28 5.71
N SER A 481 10.85 60.64 4.55
CA SER A 481 10.48 61.24 3.24
C SER A 481 10.44 60.23 2.07
N ARG A 482 9.22 60.07 1.54
CA ARG A 482 8.81 60.06 0.13
C ARG A 482 9.46 59.05 -0.84
N CYS A 483 8.63 58.12 -1.32
CA CYS A 483 8.85 57.37 -2.56
C CYS A 483 7.92 57.92 -3.66
N ALA A 484 8.49 58.35 -4.78
CA ALA A 484 7.80 58.78 -5.99
C ALA A 484 8.15 57.81 -7.13
N CYS A 485 7.14 57.45 -7.93
CA CYS A 485 7.18 56.44 -8.98
C CYS A 485 6.93 57.09 -10.36
N CYS A 486 7.81 56.86 -11.34
CA CYS A 486 7.75 57.08 -12.81
C CYS A 486 9.16 57.49 -13.32
N SER A 487 9.73 57.07 -14.46
CA SER A 487 9.20 56.62 -15.76
C SER A 487 10.35 56.18 -16.70
N LEU A 488 10.03 55.43 -17.79
CA LEU A 488 10.49 55.53 -19.22
C LEU A 488 10.35 54.15 -19.91
N ARG A 489 9.35 53.87 -20.76
CA ARG A 489 9.03 54.26 -22.17
C ARG A 489 9.68 53.42 -23.28
N ARG A 490 8.80 52.85 -24.15
CA ARG A 490 8.77 52.67 -25.65
C ARG A 490 8.24 51.26 -26.00
N ARG A 491 7.41 50.95 -27.01
CA ARG A 491 6.56 51.61 -28.04
C ARG A 491 5.54 50.53 -28.57
N CYS A 492 4.33 50.96 -28.98
CA CYS A 492 3.20 50.24 -29.65
C CYS A 492 3.51 49.80 -31.12
N PRO A 493 2.60 49.22 -31.98
CA PRO A 493 1.11 49.09 -31.96
C PRO A 493 0.55 47.71 -32.50
N GLY A 494 -0.76 47.42 -32.62
CA GLY A 494 -1.98 48.20 -32.57
C GLY A 494 -3.26 47.35 -32.69
N ALA A 495 -4.40 48.01 -32.50
CA ALA A 495 -5.75 47.53 -32.72
C ALA A 495 -6.57 48.64 -33.39
N THR A 496 -7.54 48.29 -34.24
CA THR A 496 -8.58 49.19 -34.74
C THR A 496 -9.96 48.74 -34.28
N ARG A 497 -10.74 49.72 -33.80
CA ARG A 497 -12.15 49.67 -33.40
C ARG A 497 -13.07 49.85 -34.62
N SER A 498 -14.34 49.46 -34.47
CA SER A 498 -15.49 50.24 -34.98
C SER A 498 -16.71 50.06 -34.06
N SER A 499 -17.68 50.96 -34.18
CA SER A 499 -18.69 51.29 -33.16
C SER A 499 -20.09 51.56 -33.75
N LYS A 500 -21.12 51.37 -32.90
CA LYS A 500 -22.47 52.00 -32.84
C LYS A 500 -23.63 51.49 -33.73
N GLY A 501 -24.78 51.31 -33.09
CA GLY A 501 -26.15 51.29 -33.66
C GLY A 501 -27.20 50.89 -32.60
N SER A 502 -28.34 51.59 -32.52
CA SER A 502 -29.26 51.72 -31.36
C SER A 502 -30.69 51.18 -31.57
N ALA A 503 -31.49 51.14 -30.48
CA ALA A 503 -32.98 51.06 -30.35
C ALA A 503 -33.60 49.63 -30.48
N THR A 504 -34.64 49.17 -29.75
CA THR A 504 -35.76 49.75 -28.99
C THR A 504 -36.47 48.62 -28.17
N VAL A 505 -37.22 48.93 -27.10
CA VAL A 505 -38.11 48.02 -26.31
C VAL A 505 -39.58 48.46 -26.53
N PRO A 506 -40.61 47.57 -26.44
CA PRO A 506 -41.42 47.45 -25.21
C PRO A 506 -41.88 46.01 -24.83
N GLY A 507 -42.14 45.77 -23.53
CA GLY A 507 -42.78 44.56 -22.95
C GLY A 507 -44.32 44.51 -23.15
N PRO A 508 -45.18 43.93 -22.27
CA PRO A 508 -44.95 43.48 -20.88
C PRO A 508 -45.71 42.20 -20.40
N GLY A 509 -45.57 41.87 -19.10
CA GLY A 509 -46.54 41.11 -18.26
C GLY A 509 -45.94 39.84 -17.61
N SER A 510 -46.07 39.54 -16.32
CA SER A 510 -46.68 40.16 -15.14
C SER A 510 -46.22 39.38 -13.89
N ASP A 511 -45.91 40.11 -12.82
CA ASP A 511 -45.57 39.76 -11.42
C ASP A 511 -46.71 39.01 -10.65
N PRO A 512 -46.66 38.74 -9.32
CA PRO A 512 -45.56 38.63 -8.33
C PRO A 512 -45.75 37.50 -7.27
N MET A 513 -44.74 37.22 -6.41
CA MET A 513 -44.80 37.40 -4.94
C MET A 513 -43.74 36.62 -4.15
N ALA A 514 -43.23 37.32 -3.13
CA ALA A 514 -42.17 36.95 -2.19
C ALA A 514 -42.66 36.13 -0.97
N ARG A 515 -41.74 35.41 -0.29
CA ARG A 515 -41.31 35.72 1.10
C ARG A 515 -40.40 34.64 1.74
N SER A 516 -39.55 35.18 2.62
CA SER A 516 -38.96 34.69 3.88
C SER A 516 -37.87 33.61 3.90
N MET A 517 -36.74 34.06 4.45
CA MET A 517 -35.68 33.35 5.15
C MET A 517 -36.22 32.39 6.23
N ASP A 518 -35.52 31.27 6.44
CA ASP A 518 -35.14 30.87 7.80
C ASP A 518 -33.85 30.00 7.81
N THR A 519 -33.09 30.22 8.86
CA THR A 519 -31.81 29.59 9.25
C THR A 519 -31.95 28.13 9.67
N THR A 520 -30.86 27.32 9.54
CA THR A 520 -30.22 26.49 10.61
C THR A 520 -29.39 25.32 10.01
N THR A 521 -28.07 25.40 10.22
CA THR A 521 -27.07 24.38 10.59
C THR A 521 -27.13 22.94 10.03
N VAL A 522 -26.01 22.52 9.43
CA VAL A 522 -25.36 21.22 9.69
C VAL A 522 -23.95 21.50 10.18
#